data_AF-A0A9Q0KKI9-F1
#
_entry.id   AF-A0A9Q0KKI9-F1
#
_cell.length_a   1.000
_cell.length_b   1.000
_cell.length_c   1.000
_cell.angle_alpha   90.00
_cell.angle_beta   90.00
_cell.angle_gamma   90.00
#
_symmetry.space_group_name_H-M   'P 1'
#
loop_
_entity.id
_entity.type
_entity.pdbx_description
1 polymer ?
#
loop_
_entity_poly.entity_id
_entity_poly.type
_entity_poly.pdbx_seq_one_letter_code
_entity_poly.pdbx_strand_id
1 'polypeptide(L)'
;MLKTGDDILLDDQREIKEHIVAFYEGLHTSKGSSPASALLGCIPKLVGIEQSLLLDAKPYSDEVKKAIFDLNPESAPGPYGYPGKFFQCYWEIVGRDFTNDVQSFFDTGYFDAGSGLRKP
;
A
#
# COMPACT_ATOMS: atom_id res chain seq x y z
N MET A 1 -32.45 12.61 8.42
CA MET A 1 -32.56 13.71 7.44
C MET A 1 -31.16 14.06 6.96
N LEU A 2 -30.92 13.97 5.66
CA LEU A 2 -29.70 14.37 4.96
C LEU A 2 -30.06 15.49 3.98
N LYS A 3 -29.26 16.56 3.91
CA LYS A 3 -29.46 17.64 2.94
C LYS A 3 -28.45 17.49 1.79
N THR A 4 -28.96 17.33 0.57
CA THR A 4 -28.16 17.25 -0.65
C THR A 4 -27.67 18.63 -1.08
N GLY A 5 -26.62 18.68 -1.91
CA GLY A 5 -26.03 19.93 -2.45
C GLY A 5 -27.01 20.81 -3.25
N ASP A 6 -28.10 20.22 -3.77
CA ASP A 6 -29.20 20.91 -4.47
C ASP A 6 -30.33 21.38 -3.50
N ASP A 7 -30.03 21.52 -2.21
CA ASP A 7 -30.97 21.90 -1.13
C ASP A 7 -32.16 20.94 -0.89
N ILE A 8 -32.16 19.76 -1.52
CA ILE A 8 -33.17 18.71 -1.33
C ILE A 8 -32.95 18.00 0.02
N LEU A 9 -34.01 17.88 0.82
CA LEU A 9 -34.02 17.13 2.07
C LEU A 9 -34.46 15.69 1.84
N LEU A 10 -33.57 14.73 2.12
CA LEU A 10 -33.86 13.31 2.14
C LEU A 10 -34.17 12.88 3.58
N ASP A 11 -35.34 12.31 3.82
CA ASP A 11 -35.78 11.80 5.13
C ASP A 11 -35.96 10.27 5.15
N ASP A 12 -36.20 9.62 4.00
CA ASP A 12 -36.26 8.17 3.86
C ASP A 12 -34.87 7.53 4.00
N GLN A 13 -34.76 6.53 4.87
CA GLN A 13 -33.50 5.86 5.21
C GLN A 13 -32.88 5.14 4.01
N ARG A 14 -33.67 4.62 3.07
CA ARG A 14 -33.18 3.96 1.85
C ARG A 14 -32.59 4.98 0.92
N GLU A 15 -33.27 6.11 0.71
CA GLU A 15 -32.78 7.21 -0.14
C GLU A 15 -31.49 7.81 0.41
N ILE A 16 -31.39 8.00 1.74
CA ILE A 16 -30.16 8.46 2.39
C ILE A 16 -29.02 7.47 2.15
N LYS A 17 -29.29 6.16 2.30
CA LYS A 17 -28.28 5.11 2.10
C LYS A 17 -27.80 5.07 0.66
N GLU A 18 -28.72 5.06 -0.31
CA GLU A 18 -28.41 5.05 -1.74
C GLU A 18 -27.63 6.30 -2.15
N HIS A 19 -28.01 7.47 -1.62
CA HIS A 19 -27.29 8.72 -1.87
C HIS A 19 -25.86 8.69 -1.35
N ILE A 20 -25.63 8.18 -0.13
CA ILE A 20 -24.29 8.06 0.45
C ILE A 20 -23.44 7.06 -0.37
N VAL A 21 -24.02 5.92 -0.73
CA VAL A 21 -23.31 4.90 -1.55
C VAL A 21 -22.92 5.49 -2.90
N ALA A 22 -23.86 6.07 -3.64
CA ALA A 22 -23.60 6.67 -4.94
C ALA A 22 -22.58 7.82 -4.86
N PHE A 23 -22.62 8.63 -3.80
CA PHE A 23 -21.66 9.70 -3.57
C PHE A 23 -20.23 9.16 -3.39
N TYR A 24 -20.04 8.19 -2.50
CA TYR A 24 -18.71 7.63 -2.25
C TYR A 24 -18.23 6.73 -3.39
N GLU A 25 -19.12 6.01 -4.07
CA GLU A 25 -18.78 5.31 -5.32
C GLU A 25 -18.29 6.29 -6.37
N GLY A 26 -18.97 7.42 -6.57
CA GLY A 26 -18.53 8.47 -7.49
C GLY A 26 -17.22 9.16 -7.07
N LEU A 27 -16.99 9.34 -5.77
CA LEU A 27 -15.77 9.92 -5.21
C LEU A 27 -14.55 9.01 -5.42
N HIS A 28 -14.73 7.71 -5.22
CA HIS A 28 -13.66 6.72 -5.29
C HIS A 28 -13.53 6.05 -6.68
N THR A 29 -14.47 6.29 -7.59
CA THR A 29 -14.40 5.83 -8.98
C THR A 29 -13.82 6.92 -9.87
N SER A 30 -12.60 6.72 -10.33
CA SER A 30 -12.00 7.56 -11.36
C SER A 30 -12.84 7.50 -12.65
N LYS A 31 -13.27 8.65 -13.16
CA LYS A 31 -14.00 8.77 -14.44
C LYS A 31 -13.12 8.56 -15.68
N GLY A 32 -11.92 8.00 -15.51
CA GLY A 32 -11.08 7.54 -16.62
C GLY A 32 -10.73 8.66 -17.61
N SER A 33 -10.08 9.72 -17.14
CA SER A 33 -9.30 10.58 -18.05
C SER A 33 -8.27 11.37 -17.25
N SER A 34 -7.09 10.78 -17.14
CA SER A 34 -5.88 11.57 -17.10
C SER A 34 -4.94 10.94 -18.12
N PRO A 35 -4.40 11.68 -19.10
CA PRO A 35 -3.29 11.20 -19.89
C PRO A 35 -2.08 11.15 -18.95
N ALA A 36 -1.99 10.09 -18.16
CA ALA A 36 -0.88 9.87 -17.24
C ALA A 36 0.45 9.98 -17.98
N SER A 37 0.49 9.59 -19.26
CA SER A 37 1.62 9.79 -20.16
C SER A 37 2.01 11.25 -20.39
N ALA A 38 1.05 12.17 -20.55
CA ALA A 38 1.33 13.59 -20.74
C ALA A 38 1.85 14.24 -19.43
N LEU A 39 1.34 13.81 -18.28
CA LEU A 39 1.84 14.25 -16.97
C LEU A 39 3.23 13.70 -16.67
N LEU A 40 3.50 12.43 -17.00
CA LEU A 40 4.82 11.80 -16.85
C LEU A 40 5.88 12.53 -17.67
N GLY A 41 5.53 13.09 -18.84
CA GLY A 41 6.44 13.92 -19.65
C GLY A 41 6.84 15.25 -19.01
N CYS A 42 6.06 15.75 -18.04
CA CYS A 42 6.36 16.96 -17.29
C CYS A 42 7.22 16.70 -16.03
N ILE A 43 7.40 15.44 -15.63
CA ILE A 43 8.23 15.08 -14.48
C ILE A 43 9.69 15.12 -14.92
N PRO A 44 10.52 16.00 -14.35
CA PRO A 44 11.94 16.03 -14.69
C PRO A 44 12.58 14.69 -14.31
N LYS A 45 13.33 14.11 -15.26
CA LYS A 45 14.10 12.89 -15.01
C LYS A 45 15.34 13.24 -14.17
N LEU A 46 15.13 13.35 -12.86
CA LEU A 46 16.18 13.64 -11.88
C LEU A 46 17.04 12.42 -11.57
N VAL A 47 16.54 11.23 -11.90
CA VAL A 47 17.18 9.94 -11.65
C VAL A 47 17.98 9.54 -12.89
N GLY A 48 19.30 9.47 -12.76
CA GLY A 48 20.20 8.97 -13.79
C GLY A 48 19.98 7.46 -14.05
N ILE A 49 20.54 6.95 -15.15
CA ILE A 49 20.40 5.53 -15.52
C ILE A 49 20.92 4.62 -14.39
N GLU A 50 22.07 4.94 -13.80
CA GLU A 50 22.64 4.17 -12.70
C GLU A 50 21.76 4.17 -11.44
N GLN A 51 21.14 5.31 -11.12
CA GLN A 51 20.23 5.41 -9.98
C GLN A 51 18.92 4.64 -10.24
N SER A 52 18.44 4.64 -11.47
CA SER A 52 17.28 3.83 -11.87
C SER A 52 17.58 2.34 -11.68
N LEU A 53 18.74 1.88 -12.16
CA LEU A 53 19.17 0.50 -11.99
C LEU A 53 19.33 0.11 -10.52
N LEU A 54 19.80 1.03 -9.68
CA LEU A 54 19.91 0.80 -8.24
C LEU A 54 18.54 0.70 -7.56
N LEU A 55 17.56 1.52 -7.97
CA LEU A 55 16.20 1.49 -7.42
C LEU A 55 15.43 0.22 -7.81
N ASP A 56 15.73 -0.34 -8.99
CA ASP A 56 15.14 -1.58 -9.49
C ASP A 56 15.91 -2.83 -8.99
N ALA A 57 17.04 -2.64 -8.31
CA ALA A 57 17.84 -3.74 -7.82
C ALA A 57 17.16 -4.47 -6.67
N LYS A 58 17.32 -5.80 -6.66
CA LYS A 58 16.90 -6.66 -5.57
C LYS A 58 17.64 -6.28 -4.28
N PRO A 59 16.93 -6.06 -3.15
CA PRO A 59 17.57 -5.63 -1.92
C PRO A 59 18.41 -6.74 -1.26
N TYR A 60 19.50 -6.35 -0.64
CA TYR A 60 20.31 -7.24 0.21
C TYR A 60 19.62 -7.47 1.56
N SER A 61 19.96 -8.57 2.23
CA SER A 61 19.38 -8.92 3.54
C SER A 61 19.57 -7.81 4.60
N ASP A 62 20.71 -7.12 4.57
CA ASP A 62 20.98 -6.01 5.48
C ASP A 62 20.11 -4.77 5.19
N GLU A 63 19.77 -4.52 3.93
CA GLU A 63 18.86 -3.44 3.54
C GLU A 63 17.44 -3.73 4.00
N VAL A 64 16.98 -4.98 3.87
CA VAL A 64 15.68 -5.41 4.38
C VAL A 64 15.62 -5.27 5.90
N LYS A 65 16.65 -5.75 6.61
CA LYS A 65 16.74 -5.60 8.07
C LYS A 65 16.73 -4.13 8.46
N LYS A 66 17.57 -3.31 7.84
CA LYS A 66 17.66 -1.88 8.13
C LYS A 66 16.30 -1.19 7.94
N ALA A 67 15.62 -1.43 6.82
CA ALA A 67 14.31 -0.86 6.57
C ALA A 67 13.31 -1.19 7.68
N ILE A 68 13.27 -2.44 8.16
CA ILE A 68 12.39 -2.87 9.26
C ILE A 68 12.74 -2.17 10.59
N PHE A 69 14.01 -1.91 10.85
CA PHE A 69 14.45 -1.23 12.08
C PHE A 69 14.33 0.30 12.00
N ASP A 70 14.29 0.86 10.80
CA ASP A 70 14.01 2.28 10.56
C ASP A 70 12.50 2.59 10.63
N LEU A 71 11.62 1.57 10.58
CA LEU A 71 10.17 1.74 10.77
C LEU A 71 9.84 2.20 12.20
N ASN A 72 8.84 3.08 12.32
CA ASN A 72 8.25 3.38 13.62
C ASN A 72 7.62 2.10 14.22
N PRO A 73 8.09 1.62 15.40
CA PRO A 73 7.62 0.36 15.99
C PRO A 73 6.12 0.37 16.30
N GLU A 74 5.54 1.53 16.60
CA GLU A 74 4.13 1.71 16.97
C GLU A 74 3.26 2.08 15.74
N SER A 75 3.78 1.87 14.53
CA SER A 75 3.00 2.04 13.29
C SER A 75 1.76 1.15 13.30
N ALA A 76 0.67 1.67 12.72
CA ALA A 76 -0.58 0.92 12.61
C ALA A 76 -0.34 -0.43 11.92
N PRO A 77 -0.93 -1.53 12.42
CA PRO A 77 -0.75 -2.83 11.81
C PRO A 77 -1.30 -2.84 10.38
N GLY A 78 -0.58 -3.50 9.47
CA GLY A 78 -1.12 -3.81 8.14
C GLY A 78 -2.34 -4.75 8.23
N PRO A 79 -2.97 -5.10 7.10
CA PRO A 79 -4.15 -5.97 7.06
C PRO A 79 -3.97 -7.33 7.77
N TYR A 80 -2.72 -7.77 7.97
CA TYR A 80 -2.36 -8.99 8.69
C TYR A 80 -2.20 -8.83 10.21
N GLY A 81 -2.21 -7.61 10.75
CA GLY A 81 -2.33 -7.34 12.18
C GLY A 81 -1.03 -7.30 12.99
N TYR A 82 0.15 -7.42 12.36
CA TYR A 82 1.43 -7.32 13.06
C TYR A 82 2.02 -5.89 12.98
N PRO A 83 2.31 -5.23 14.11
CA PRO A 83 2.99 -3.93 14.12
C PRO A 83 4.47 -4.08 13.78
N GLY A 84 5.14 -2.98 13.38
CA GLY A 84 6.59 -2.99 13.07
C GLY A 84 7.44 -3.55 14.21
N LYS A 85 7.04 -3.29 15.46
CA LYS A 85 7.66 -3.84 16.68
C LYS A 85 7.76 -5.36 16.71
N PHE A 86 6.80 -6.08 16.13
CA PHE A 86 6.84 -7.54 16.06
C PHE A 86 8.07 -8.00 15.25
N PHE A 87 8.27 -7.43 14.07
CA PHE A 87 9.39 -7.78 13.20
C PHE A 87 10.73 -7.38 13.80
N GLN A 88 10.80 -6.26 14.54
CA GLN A 88 12.01 -5.84 15.24
C GLN A 88 12.35 -6.77 16.41
N CYS A 89 11.37 -7.17 17.23
CA CYS A 89 11.60 -8.04 18.39
C CYS A 89 11.90 -9.50 18.02
N TYR A 90 11.25 -10.02 16.98
CA TYR A 90 11.35 -11.42 16.58
C TYR A 90 12.19 -11.62 15.31
N TRP A 91 13.00 -10.64 14.92
CA TRP A 91 13.81 -10.68 13.69
C TRP A 91 14.68 -11.94 13.58
N GLU A 92 15.26 -12.41 14.69
CA GLU A 92 16.10 -13.63 14.70
C GLU A 92 15.32 -14.91 14.38
N ILE A 93 13.99 -14.88 14.50
CA ILE A 93 13.10 -16.00 14.18
C ILE A 93 12.51 -15.82 12.77
N VAL A 94 11.96 -14.64 12.46
CA VAL A 94 11.18 -14.42 11.22
C VAL A 94 11.98 -13.75 10.09
N GLY A 95 13.12 -13.14 10.41
CA GLY A 95 13.83 -12.25 9.50
C GLY A 95 14.38 -12.95 8.27
N ARG A 96 14.74 -14.24 8.37
CA ARG A 96 15.20 -15.04 7.23
C ARG A 96 14.08 -15.24 6.21
N ASP A 97 12.93 -15.75 6.66
CA ASP A 97 11.79 -16.05 5.81
C ASP A 97 11.24 -14.75 5.21
N PHE A 98 11.11 -13.71 6.03
CA PHE A 98 10.69 -12.39 5.58
C PHE A 98 11.62 -11.80 4.51
N THR A 99 12.95 -11.94 4.68
CA THR A 99 13.92 -11.49 3.69
C THR A 99 13.77 -12.26 2.37
N ASN A 100 13.57 -13.58 2.43
CA ASN A 100 13.34 -14.40 1.25
C ASN A 100 12.06 -13.98 0.52
N ASP A 101 10.99 -13.67 1.25
CA ASP A 101 9.71 -13.25 0.68
C ASP A 101 9.83 -11.91 -0.03
N VAL A 102 10.49 -10.94 0.61
CA VAL A 102 10.79 -9.64 -0.01
C VAL A 102 11.63 -9.85 -1.26
N GLN A 103 12.69 -10.64 -1.16
CA GLN A 103 13.56 -10.93 -2.29
C GLN A 103 12.85 -11.65 -3.44
N SER A 104 11.95 -12.58 -3.14
CA SER A 104 11.12 -13.25 -4.14
C SER A 104 10.16 -12.28 -4.81
N PHE A 105 9.57 -11.34 -4.06
CA PHE A 105 8.70 -10.31 -4.62
C PHE A 105 9.41 -9.48 -5.69
N PHE A 106 10.68 -9.14 -5.50
CA PHE A 106 11.47 -8.41 -6.51
C PHE A 106 11.76 -9.25 -7.77
N ASP A 107 11.73 -10.57 -7.68
CA ASP A 107 11.92 -11.46 -8.84
C ASP A 107 10.59 -11.76 -9.56
N THR A 108 9.49 -11.90 -8.83
CA THR A 108 8.21 -12.45 -9.34
C THR A 108 7.09 -11.41 -9.45
N GLY A 109 7.17 -10.31 -8.71
CA GLY A 109 6.13 -9.28 -8.60
C GLY A 109 4.97 -9.63 -7.66
N TYR A 110 5.03 -10.76 -6.94
CA TYR A 110 4.01 -11.17 -5.98
C TYR A 110 4.62 -11.81 -4.73
N PHE A 111 3.96 -11.63 -3.58
CA PHE A 111 4.27 -12.38 -2.38
C PHE A 111 3.70 -13.79 -2.53
N ASP A 112 4.54 -14.80 -2.36
CA ASP A 112 4.09 -16.19 -2.42
C ASP A 112 3.15 -16.45 -1.24
N ALA A 113 1.94 -16.94 -1.51
CA ALA A 113 0.92 -17.14 -0.47
C ALA A 113 1.28 -18.27 0.52
N GLY A 114 2.40 -18.97 0.29
CA GLY A 114 2.83 -20.17 1.00
C GLY A 114 3.90 -19.97 2.07
N SER A 115 4.58 -18.82 2.15
CA SER A 115 5.65 -18.59 3.12
C SER A 115 5.17 -17.75 4.32
N GLY A 116 4.89 -18.44 5.42
CA GLY A 116 5.51 -18.01 6.66
C GLY A 116 4.89 -16.87 7.49
N LEU A 117 3.58 -16.65 7.46
CA LEU A 117 2.87 -16.11 8.65
C LEU A 117 1.57 -16.90 8.87
N ARG A 118 1.68 -18.21 9.09
CA ARG A 118 0.57 -18.99 9.64
C ARG A 118 0.27 -18.44 11.03
N LYS A 119 -0.92 -17.85 11.18
CA LYS A 119 -1.51 -17.61 12.50
C LYS A 119 -1.62 -18.95 13.24
N PRO A 120 -1.42 -18.99 14.57
CA PRO A 120 -1.88 -20.13 15.37
C PRO A 120 -3.40 -20.32 15.24
#